data_AF-A0A087QZI2-F1
#
_entry.id   AF-A0A087QZI2-F1
#
_cell.length_a   1.000
_cell.length_b   1.000
_cell.length_c   1.000
_cell.angle_alpha   90.00
_cell.angle_beta   90.00
_cell.angle_gamma   90.00
#
_symmetry.space_group_name_H-M   'P 1'
#
loop_
_entity.id
_entity.type
_entity.pdbx_description
1 polymer ?
#
loop_
_entity_poly.entity_id
_entity_poly.type
_entity_poly.pdbx_seq_one_letter_code
_entity_poly.pdbx_strand_id
1 'polypeptide(L)'
;DCVKASDQCLKEQSCSTKYRTLRQCVAGKESNFSRATGLEAKDECKSAMEALKQKSLYNCRCKRGMKKEKNCLRIYWSMYQSLQGNDLLEDSPYEPVNSRLSDIFRLAPIVSGQYCTSVPAGLLSKGNNCLDAAKACNLNDTCKRFRSAYITPCTSSTSNEICNKRKCHKALRLFFDKVPPKHSYGMLFCSCRDVACTERRRQTIVPVCSYEDREKPNCLNLQESCKKNYICRSRLADFFTNCQPESRSVSSCLKENYADCLLAYSGLIGTVMTPNYIDSNSLSVAPWCDCSNSGNEIDECLKFLNFFQDNTCL
;
A
#
# COMPACT_ATOMS: atom_id res chain seq x y z
N ASP A 1 15.74 6.24 9.91
CA ASP A 1 14.54 6.76 9.23
C ASP A 1 14.79 8.18 8.74
N CYS A 2 13.97 8.66 7.81
CA CYS A 2 14.12 9.99 7.21
C CYS A 2 13.95 11.15 8.21
N VAL A 3 13.19 10.96 9.30
CA VAL A 3 13.02 12.01 10.31
C VAL A 3 14.33 12.27 11.03
N LYS A 4 14.98 11.21 11.53
CA LYS A 4 16.28 11.32 12.20
C LYS A 4 17.38 11.82 11.26
N ALA A 5 17.39 11.36 10.02
CA ALA A 5 18.37 11.80 9.03
C ALA A 5 18.20 13.29 8.67
N SER A 6 16.95 13.77 8.58
CA SER A 6 16.65 15.19 8.42
C SER A 6 17.12 15.99 9.64
N ASP A 7 16.84 15.53 10.86
CA ASP A 7 17.26 16.22 12.08
C ASP A 7 18.80 16.32 12.17
N GLN A 8 19.53 15.30 11.72
CA GLN A 8 21.00 15.33 11.64
C GLN A 8 21.49 16.32 10.56
N CYS A 9 20.90 16.28 9.36
CA CYS A 9 21.25 17.19 8.27
C CYS A 9 21.01 18.66 8.65
N LEU A 10 19.96 18.95 9.42
CA LEU A 10 19.66 20.32 9.87
C LEU A 10 20.67 20.88 10.90
N LYS A 11 21.46 20.02 11.55
CA LYS A 11 22.54 20.45 12.46
C LYS A 11 23.82 20.82 11.72
N GLU A 12 24.02 20.30 10.50
CA GLU A 12 25.18 20.58 9.66
C GLU A 12 24.84 21.72 8.69
N GLN A 13 25.53 22.86 8.78
CA GLN A 13 25.23 24.03 7.95
C GLN A 13 25.29 23.72 6.44
N SER A 14 26.28 22.93 6.01
CA SER A 14 26.45 22.52 4.62
C SER A 14 25.27 21.66 4.12
N CYS A 15 24.81 20.70 4.92
CA CYS A 15 23.68 19.85 4.58
C CYS A 15 22.35 20.63 4.63
N SER A 16 22.13 21.41 5.68
CA SER A 16 20.92 22.21 5.87
C SER A 16 20.72 23.21 4.72
N THR A 17 21.79 23.85 4.25
CA THR A 17 21.70 24.83 3.16
C THR A 17 21.24 24.16 1.87
N LYS A 18 21.92 23.08 1.46
CA LYS A 18 21.56 22.31 0.25
C LYS A 18 20.17 21.70 0.37
N TYR A 19 19.77 21.23 1.55
CA TYR A 19 18.43 20.68 1.76
C TYR A 19 17.33 21.74 1.64
N ARG A 20 17.56 22.97 2.12
CA ARG A 20 16.61 24.08 1.92
C ARG A 20 16.50 24.48 0.45
N THR A 21 17.62 24.58 -0.26
CA THR A 21 17.64 24.84 -1.72
C THR A 21 16.81 23.78 -2.45
N LEU A 22 17.02 22.49 -2.18
CA LEU A 22 16.27 21.42 -2.83
C LEU A 22 14.76 21.49 -2.56
N ARG A 23 14.34 21.90 -1.35
CA ARG A 23 12.92 22.10 -1.06
C ARG A 23 12.30 23.25 -1.84
N GLN A 24 13.05 24.33 -2.07
CA GLN A 24 12.59 25.45 -2.90
C GLN A 24 12.42 25.02 -4.36
N CYS A 25 13.30 24.16 -4.86
CA CYS A 25 13.20 23.58 -6.20
C CYS A 25 11.90 22.79 -6.43
N VAL A 26 11.49 22.00 -5.44
CA VAL A 26 10.25 21.20 -5.52
C VAL A 26 9.01 22.10 -5.47
N ALA A 27 9.02 23.14 -4.64
CA ALA A 27 7.93 24.12 -4.56
C ALA A 27 7.84 24.99 -5.83
N GLY A 28 8.97 25.31 -6.45
CA GLY A 28 9.06 26.13 -7.66
C GLY A 28 8.58 25.46 -8.94
N LYS A 29 8.39 24.13 -8.97
CA LYS A 29 7.80 23.43 -10.13
C LYS A 29 6.32 23.77 -10.37
N GLU A 30 5.60 24.32 -9.39
CA GLU A 30 4.20 24.77 -9.56
C GLU A 30 4.11 26.22 -10.10
N SER A 31 5.18 27.01 -10.01
CA SER A 31 5.25 28.37 -10.51
C SER A 31 6.15 28.44 -11.74
N ASN A 32 5.59 28.75 -12.92
CA ASN A 32 6.34 28.90 -14.18
C ASN A 32 7.54 29.86 -14.01
N PHE A 33 8.74 29.32 -13.78
CA PHE A 33 9.98 30.09 -13.81
C PHE A 33 10.21 30.61 -15.23
N SER A 34 10.49 31.90 -15.36
CA SER A 34 10.93 32.51 -16.62
C SER A 34 12.12 31.75 -17.23
N ARG A 35 12.12 31.57 -18.55
CA ARG A 35 12.99 30.62 -19.30
C ARG A 35 14.51 30.80 -19.09
N ALA A 36 14.96 31.99 -18.71
CA ALA A 36 16.37 32.30 -18.45
C ALA A 36 16.79 31.99 -16.99
N THR A 37 15.99 32.41 -16.00
CA THR A 37 16.24 32.12 -14.57
C THR A 37 15.91 30.66 -14.20
N GLY A 38 15.08 29.98 -14.99
CA GLY A 38 14.73 28.58 -14.80
C GLY A 38 15.87 27.60 -15.12
N LEU A 39 16.85 27.97 -15.97
CA LEU A 39 17.99 27.11 -16.28
C LEU A 39 19.03 27.12 -15.15
N GLU A 40 19.40 28.31 -14.68
CA GLU A 40 20.31 28.47 -13.53
C GLU A 40 19.72 27.88 -12.25
N ALA A 41 18.43 28.12 -11.98
CA ALA A 41 17.74 27.52 -10.86
C ALA A 41 17.72 25.98 -10.96
N LYS A 42 17.53 25.41 -12.15
CA LYS A 42 17.53 23.94 -12.36
C LYS A 42 18.92 23.34 -12.11
N ASP A 43 19.99 24.04 -12.49
CA ASP A 43 21.36 23.60 -12.22
C ASP A 43 21.71 23.71 -10.73
N GLU A 44 21.24 24.74 -10.03
CA GLU A 44 21.35 24.84 -8.57
C GLU A 44 20.63 23.70 -7.85
N CYS A 45 19.42 23.33 -8.32
CA CYS A 45 18.67 22.20 -7.79
C CYS A 45 19.40 20.87 -7.97
N LYS A 46 19.98 20.66 -9.16
CA LYS A 46 20.77 19.47 -9.46
C LYS A 46 22.04 19.41 -8.60
N SER A 47 22.76 20.53 -8.47
CA SER A 47 23.94 20.65 -7.62
C SER A 47 23.62 20.39 -6.13
N ALA A 48 22.52 20.95 -5.63
CA ALA A 48 22.06 20.71 -4.26
C ALA A 48 21.71 19.23 -4.02
N MET A 49 21.13 18.58 -5.03
CA MET A 49 20.82 17.16 -4.97
C MET A 49 22.06 16.28 -4.94
N GLU A 50 23.05 16.52 -5.82
CA GLU A 50 24.31 15.77 -5.83
C GLU A 50 25.04 15.88 -4.48
N ALA A 51 25.07 17.06 -3.88
CA ALA A 51 25.67 17.27 -2.56
C ALA A 51 24.98 16.48 -1.44
N LEU A 52 23.69 16.19 -1.58
CA LEU A 52 22.93 15.41 -0.61
C LEU A 52 23.06 13.90 -0.80
N LYS A 53 23.48 13.40 -1.98
CA LYS A 53 23.63 11.96 -2.24
C LYS A 53 24.56 11.24 -1.26
N GLN A 54 25.62 11.92 -0.84
CA GLN A 54 26.60 11.39 0.12
C GLN A 54 26.11 11.45 1.58
N LYS A 55 24.95 12.07 1.84
CA LYS A 55 24.40 12.22 3.19
C LYS A 55 23.42 11.09 3.50
N SER A 56 23.31 10.75 4.79
CA SER A 56 22.35 9.75 5.30
C SER A 56 20.89 10.07 4.95
N LEU A 57 20.58 11.34 4.67
CA LEU A 57 19.27 11.80 4.26
C LEU A 57 18.85 11.25 2.88
N TYR A 58 19.79 11.05 1.94
CA TYR A 58 19.44 10.59 0.59
C TYR A 58 18.96 9.14 0.57
N ASN A 59 19.69 8.26 1.27
CA ASN A 59 19.34 6.82 1.37
C ASN A 59 18.36 6.51 2.50
N CYS A 60 17.70 7.53 3.05
CA CYS A 60 16.77 7.31 4.13
C CYS A 60 15.55 6.50 3.65
N ARG A 61 14.99 5.70 4.56
CA ARG A 61 13.76 4.95 4.34
C ARG A 61 12.81 5.14 5.52
N CYS A 62 11.55 4.84 5.30
CA CYS A 62 10.48 4.93 6.29
C CYS A 62 10.02 3.53 6.70
N LYS A 63 9.36 3.44 7.85
CA LYS A 63 8.76 2.20 8.34
C LYS A 63 7.25 2.34 8.36
N ARG A 64 6.55 1.31 7.91
CA ARG A 64 5.08 1.26 7.96
C ARG A 64 4.58 1.34 9.41
N GLY A 65 3.48 2.07 9.63
CA GLY A 65 2.85 2.18 10.95
C GLY A 65 3.68 2.91 12.02
N MET A 66 4.74 3.63 11.63
CA MET A 66 5.55 4.43 12.55
C MET A 66 4.82 5.71 12.99
N LYS A 67 5.07 6.20 14.21
CA LYS A 67 4.34 7.34 14.80
C LYS A 67 4.36 8.62 13.94
N LYS A 68 5.48 8.89 13.25
CA LYS A 68 5.67 10.06 12.38
C LYS A 68 5.72 9.69 10.88
N GLU A 69 4.99 8.65 10.47
CA GLU A 69 5.04 8.12 9.09
C GLU A 69 4.80 9.19 8.03
N LYS A 70 3.70 9.95 8.13
CA LYS A 70 3.39 11.05 7.19
C LYS A 70 4.54 12.05 7.05
N ASN A 71 5.21 12.39 8.16
CA ASN A 71 6.34 13.32 8.13
C ASN A 71 7.58 12.68 7.50
N CYS A 72 7.85 11.40 7.80
CA CYS A 72 8.94 10.64 7.18
C CYS A 72 8.78 10.59 5.65
N LEU A 73 7.59 10.25 5.16
CA LEU A 73 7.29 10.18 3.73
C LEU A 73 7.38 11.55 3.06
N ARG A 74 6.89 12.62 3.71
CA ARG A 74 7.06 13.99 3.20
C ARG A 74 8.53 14.35 3.01
N ILE A 75 9.40 13.97 3.96
CA ILE A 75 10.85 14.19 3.86
C ILE A 75 11.43 13.39 2.69
N TYR A 76 11.08 12.10 2.57
CA TYR A 76 11.52 11.26 1.46
C TYR A 76 11.13 11.85 0.10
N TRP A 77 9.85 12.16 -0.10
CA TRP A 77 9.38 12.69 -1.39
C TRP A 77 9.95 14.07 -1.72
N SER A 78 10.26 14.90 -0.70
CA SER A 78 10.97 16.17 -0.93
C SER A 78 12.36 15.99 -1.53
N MET A 79 12.98 14.82 -1.35
CA MET A 79 14.28 14.47 -1.93
C MET A 79 14.17 13.91 -3.36
N TYR A 80 13.12 13.14 -3.66
CA TYR A 80 13.00 12.38 -4.91
C TYR A 80 12.12 13.06 -5.98
N GLN A 81 11.26 14.02 -5.63
CA GLN A 81 10.40 14.73 -6.58
C GLN A 81 11.16 15.66 -7.56
N SER A 82 12.44 15.96 -7.25
CA SER A 82 13.37 16.64 -8.16
C SER A 82 13.88 15.75 -9.29
N LEU A 83 13.79 14.41 -9.18
CA LEU A 83 14.39 13.44 -10.13
C LEU A 83 13.49 12.99 -11.27
N GLN A 84 12.16 13.04 -11.12
CA GLN A 84 11.29 12.29 -12.01
C GLN A 84 10.72 13.10 -13.19
N GLY A 85 10.96 12.58 -14.39
CA GLY A 85 10.01 12.57 -15.50
C GLY A 85 9.02 11.40 -15.35
N ASN A 86 7.96 11.39 -16.14
CA ASN A 86 6.81 10.47 -16.10
C ASN A 86 7.17 8.96 -16.24
N ASP A 87 7.78 8.34 -15.24
CA ASP A 87 7.94 6.89 -15.20
C ASP A 87 6.95 6.26 -14.22
N LEU A 88 6.34 5.15 -14.64
CA LEU A 88 5.22 4.49 -13.97
C LEU A 88 5.66 3.86 -12.62
N LEU A 89 6.96 3.67 -12.41
CA LEU A 89 7.56 2.99 -11.27
C LEU A 89 8.33 3.99 -10.39
N GLU A 90 7.67 4.46 -9.33
CA GLU A 90 8.34 5.19 -8.26
C GLU A 90 8.97 4.20 -7.26
N ASP A 91 10.25 4.39 -6.92
CA ASP A 91 10.92 3.56 -5.90
C ASP A 91 10.21 3.64 -4.54
N SER A 92 9.94 2.48 -3.94
CA SER A 92 9.30 2.40 -2.63
C SER A 92 10.12 3.12 -1.54
N PRO A 93 9.49 4.05 -0.78
CA PRO A 93 10.14 4.75 0.33
C PRO A 93 10.27 3.91 1.60
N TYR A 94 9.64 2.73 1.65
CA TYR A 94 9.65 1.90 2.83
C TYR A 94 10.89 1.00 2.88
N GLU A 95 11.32 0.68 4.10
CA GLU A 95 12.35 -0.33 4.29
C GLU A 95 11.82 -1.70 3.82
N PRO A 96 12.59 -2.46 3.03
CA PRO A 96 12.24 -3.83 2.71
C PRO A 96 12.11 -4.64 4.00
N VAL A 97 11.21 -5.61 3.98
CA VAL A 97 10.88 -6.36 5.18
C VAL A 97 12.05 -7.28 5.53
N ASN A 98 12.55 -7.21 6.77
CA ASN A 98 13.62 -8.10 7.22
C ASN A 98 13.22 -9.57 7.08
N SER A 99 14.18 -10.44 6.74
CA SER A 99 14.01 -11.87 6.47
C SER A 99 13.24 -12.66 7.56
N ARG A 100 13.22 -12.18 8.80
CA ARG A 100 12.46 -12.80 9.91
C ARG A 100 10.93 -12.71 9.76
N LEU A 101 10.42 -11.72 9.03
CA LEU A 101 8.98 -11.64 8.71
C LEU A 101 8.65 -12.52 7.51
N SER A 102 9.54 -12.63 6.50
CA SER A 102 9.39 -13.66 5.47
C SER A 102 9.42 -15.06 6.05
N ASP A 103 10.18 -15.30 7.14
CA ASP A 103 10.14 -16.58 7.87
C ASP A 103 8.78 -16.82 8.55
N ILE A 104 8.08 -15.77 9.03
CA ILE A 104 6.70 -15.91 9.54
C ILE A 104 5.75 -16.31 8.40
N PHE A 105 5.98 -15.86 7.17
CA PHE A 105 5.19 -16.29 6.01
C PHE A 105 5.61 -17.67 5.46
N ARG A 106 6.85 -18.08 5.69
CA ARG A 106 7.32 -19.46 5.43
C ARG A 106 6.85 -20.46 6.51
N LEU A 107 6.60 -20.01 7.75
CA LEU A 107 6.28 -20.85 8.91
C LEU A 107 4.82 -20.75 9.41
N ALA A 108 4.05 -19.73 9.03
CA ALA A 108 2.62 -19.62 9.36
C ALA A 108 1.76 -20.10 8.18
N PRO A 109 0.59 -20.72 8.44
CA PRO A 109 -0.07 -21.66 7.53
C PRO A 109 -0.82 -20.97 6.38
N ILE A 110 -0.11 -20.31 5.48
CA ILE A 110 -0.60 -20.14 4.09
C ILE A 110 -0.41 -21.46 3.34
N VAL A 111 0.51 -22.32 3.83
CA VAL A 111 0.77 -23.70 3.39
C VAL A 111 0.46 -24.72 4.50
N SER A 112 -0.66 -24.62 5.23
CA SER A 112 -1.30 -25.84 5.78
C SER A 112 -2.35 -26.37 4.83
N GLY A 113 -1.97 -26.47 3.56
CA GLY A 113 -2.56 -27.40 2.62
C GLY A 113 -1.87 -28.77 2.63
N GLN A 114 -0.67 -28.91 3.23
CA GLN A 114 0.12 -30.13 2.97
C GLN A 114 1.20 -30.46 4.01
N TYR A 115 0.84 -30.64 5.28
CA TYR A 115 1.50 -31.60 6.19
C TYR A 115 0.45 -32.15 7.17
N CYS A 116 -0.55 -32.82 6.59
CA CYS A 116 -1.36 -33.81 7.28
C CYS A 116 -1.37 -35.07 6.40
N THR A 117 -0.19 -35.57 6.03
CA THR A 117 -0.02 -36.92 5.46
C THR A 117 -0.06 -38.02 6.53
N SER A 118 -0.46 -37.69 7.77
CA SER A 118 -0.72 -38.66 8.84
C SER A 118 -1.98 -38.38 9.66
N VAL A 119 -2.82 -37.41 9.27
CA VAL A 119 -4.13 -37.22 9.91
C VAL A 119 -5.18 -37.76 8.94
N PRO A 120 -5.96 -38.79 9.32
CA PRO A 120 -6.97 -39.37 8.45
C PRO A 120 -7.92 -38.26 7.97
N ALA A 121 -8.33 -38.36 6.69
CA ALA A 121 -9.09 -37.37 5.92
C ALA A 121 -10.45 -36.94 6.52
N GLY A 122 -10.77 -37.31 7.76
CA GLY A 122 -11.94 -36.90 8.53
C GLY A 122 -11.73 -35.71 9.48
N LEU A 123 -10.51 -35.14 9.61
CA LEU A 123 -10.23 -34.02 10.54
C LEU A 123 -9.89 -32.67 9.89
N LEU A 124 -9.78 -32.60 8.56
CA LEU A 124 -9.83 -31.31 7.85
C LEU A 124 -11.25 -30.78 8.00
N SER A 125 -11.45 -29.85 8.92
CA SER A 125 -12.73 -29.19 9.18
C SER A 125 -13.46 -28.93 7.86
N LYS A 126 -14.68 -29.45 7.73
CA LYS A 126 -15.63 -29.10 6.65
C LYS A 126 -16.06 -27.62 6.72
N GLY A 127 -15.24 -26.77 7.32
CA GLY A 127 -15.52 -25.40 7.72
C GLY A 127 -14.91 -24.36 6.79
N ASN A 128 -15.43 -23.15 6.91
CA ASN A 128 -15.01 -21.98 6.16
C ASN A 128 -13.72 -21.39 6.78
N ASN A 129 -12.61 -21.39 6.04
CA ASN A 129 -11.31 -20.87 6.52
C ASN A 129 -11.39 -19.41 7.00
N CYS A 130 -12.19 -18.57 6.33
CA CYS A 130 -12.40 -17.19 6.75
C CYS A 130 -13.17 -17.10 8.08
N LEU A 131 -14.08 -18.04 8.34
CA LEU A 131 -14.77 -18.12 9.63
C LEU A 131 -13.81 -18.53 10.75
N ASP A 132 -12.92 -19.49 10.49
CA ASP A 132 -11.95 -19.94 11.49
C ASP A 132 -10.89 -18.86 11.76
N ALA A 133 -10.45 -18.12 10.75
CA ALA A 133 -9.62 -16.93 10.93
C ALA A 133 -10.33 -15.83 11.74
N ALA A 134 -11.61 -15.60 11.48
CA ALA A 134 -12.41 -14.66 12.26
C ALA A 134 -12.57 -15.09 13.72
N LYS A 135 -12.72 -16.40 14.00
CA LYS A 135 -12.71 -16.94 15.37
C LYS A 135 -11.36 -16.75 16.03
N ALA A 136 -10.26 -17.06 15.34
CA ALA A 136 -8.90 -16.88 15.86
C ALA A 136 -8.60 -15.41 16.21
N CYS A 137 -9.07 -14.46 15.40
CA CYS A 137 -8.99 -13.03 15.72
C CYS A 137 -9.81 -12.67 16.97
N ASN A 138 -11.02 -13.24 17.13
CA ASN A 138 -11.88 -12.96 18.27
C ASN A 138 -11.33 -13.52 19.61
N LEU A 139 -10.50 -14.55 19.55
CA LEU A 139 -9.78 -15.11 20.70
C LEU A 139 -8.52 -14.31 21.07
N ASN A 140 -8.05 -13.41 20.19
CA ASN A 140 -6.90 -12.56 20.43
C ASN A 140 -7.34 -11.14 20.80
N ASP A 141 -7.03 -10.68 22.02
CA ASP A 141 -7.50 -9.36 22.51
C ASP A 141 -7.04 -8.19 21.63
N THR A 142 -5.84 -8.26 21.07
CA THR A 142 -5.33 -7.21 20.17
C THR A 142 -6.13 -7.18 18.88
N CYS A 143 -6.30 -8.33 18.23
CA CYS A 143 -7.05 -8.43 16.98
C CYS A 143 -8.52 -8.06 17.18
N LYS A 144 -9.19 -8.64 18.20
CA LYS A 144 -10.56 -8.33 18.57
C LYS A 144 -10.77 -6.83 18.79
N ARG A 145 -9.90 -6.18 19.57
CA ARG A 145 -9.98 -4.74 19.85
C ARG A 145 -9.86 -3.88 18.59
N PHE A 146 -8.85 -4.12 17.76
CA PHE A 146 -8.69 -3.35 16.52
C PHE A 146 -9.78 -3.67 15.50
N ARG A 147 -10.28 -4.91 15.47
CA ARG A 147 -11.40 -5.33 14.62
C ARG A 147 -12.66 -4.56 14.95
N SER A 148 -13.06 -4.56 16.22
CA SER A 148 -14.20 -3.76 16.68
C SER A 148 -13.98 -2.27 16.40
N ALA A 149 -12.77 -1.76 16.62
CA ALA A 149 -12.45 -0.34 16.41
C ALA A 149 -12.59 0.14 14.95
N TYR A 150 -12.36 -0.71 13.94
CA TYR A 150 -12.64 -0.34 12.55
C TYR A 150 -14.08 -0.62 12.15
N ILE A 151 -14.70 -1.70 12.64
CA ILE A 151 -16.10 -2.01 12.30
C ILE A 151 -17.03 -0.87 12.73
N THR A 152 -16.88 -0.35 13.95
CA THR A 152 -17.77 0.71 14.48
C THR A 152 -17.93 1.92 13.54
N PRO A 153 -16.86 2.64 13.13
CA PRO A 153 -17.01 3.77 12.22
C PRO A 153 -17.38 3.38 10.78
N CYS A 154 -17.16 2.12 10.37
CA CYS A 154 -17.54 1.65 9.03
C CYS A 154 -19.01 1.23 8.94
N THR A 155 -19.69 0.94 10.06
CA THR A 155 -21.11 0.55 10.10
C THR A 155 -22.03 1.59 10.74
N SER A 156 -21.48 2.62 11.38
CA SER A 156 -22.27 3.71 11.98
C SER A 156 -22.73 4.68 10.90
N SER A 157 -24.02 4.68 10.58
CA SER A 157 -24.63 5.67 9.69
C SER A 157 -24.69 7.05 10.33
N THR A 158 -24.39 8.08 9.54
CA THR A 158 -24.60 9.49 9.89
C THR A 158 -25.70 10.07 9.00
N SER A 159 -26.36 11.15 9.43
CA SER A 159 -27.65 11.64 8.93
C SER A 159 -27.76 12.05 7.45
N ASN A 160 -26.78 11.74 6.59
CA ASN A 160 -26.81 11.80 5.11
C ASN A 160 -25.75 10.89 4.42
N GLU A 161 -24.95 10.14 5.18
CA GLU A 161 -23.87 9.29 4.67
C GLU A 161 -23.98 7.88 5.28
N ILE A 162 -23.73 6.85 4.46
CA ILE A 162 -23.79 5.44 4.86
C ILE A 162 -22.84 5.18 6.05
N CYS A 163 -21.69 5.87 6.07
CA CYS A 163 -20.71 5.78 7.14
C CYS A 163 -19.74 6.98 7.12
N ASN A 164 -18.95 7.14 8.19
CA ASN A 164 -17.82 8.07 8.17
C ASN A 164 -16.57 7.42 7.51
N LYS A 165 -16.50 7.47 6.18
CA LYS A 165 -15.44 6.84 5.36
C LYS A 165 -14.03 7.22 5.82
N ARG A 166 -13.80 8.48 6.22
CA ARG A 166 -12.51 8.97 6.74
C ARG A 166 -12.09 8.28 8.05
N LYS A 167 -13.01 8.12 9.01
CA LYS A 167 -12.74 7.41 10.28
C LYS A 167 -12.58 5.90 10.02
N CYS A 168 -13.42 5.32 9.16
CA CYS A 168 -13.32 3.93 8.73
C CYS A 168 -11.94 3.60 8.14
N HIS A 169 -11.51 4.35 7.12
CA HIS A 169 -10.20 4.22 6.49
C HIS A 169 -9.03 4.38 7.48
N LYS A 170 -9.12 5.35 8.40
CA LYS A 170 -8.09 5.54 9.43
C LYS A 170 -8.00 4.32 10.36
N ALA A 171 -9.13 3.75 10.76
CA ALA A 171 -9.17 2.59 11.63
C ALA A 171 -8.71 1.30 10.90
N LEU A 172 -9.07 1.13 9.63
CA LEU A 172 -8.58 0.03 8.78
C LEU A 172 -7.05 0.05 8.65
N ARG A 173 -6.45 1.22 8.37
CA ARG A 173 -4.98 1.36 8.33
C ARG A 173 -4.34 0.95 9.66
N LEU A 174 -4.94 1.36 10.79
CA LEU A 174 -4.44 0.97 12.12
C LEU A 174 -4.58 -0.53 12.37
N PHE A 175 -5.65 -1.17 11.91
CA PHE A 175 -5.82 -2.62 12.01
C PHE A 175 -4.69 -3.35 11.28
N PHE A 176 -4.46 -3.05 9.99
CA PHE A 176 -3.43 -3.73 9.21
C PHE A 176 -1.99 -3.37 9.62
N ASP A 177 -1.76 -2.19 10.21
CA ASP A 177 -0.43 -1.80 10.69
C ASP A 177 -0.11 -2.30 12.13
N LYS A 178 -1.11 -2.69 12.93
CA LYS A 178 -0.92 -3.08 14.36
C LYS A 178 -1.29 -4.51 14.70
N VAL A 179 -2.19 -5.14 13.95
CA VAL A 179 -2.58 -6.53 14.19
C VAL A 179 -1.52 -7.46 13.59
N PRO A 180 -1.05 -8.48 14.33
CA PRO A 180 -0.09 -9.44 13.80
C PRO A 180 -0.59 -10.10 12.50
N PRO A 181 0.28 -10.25 11.47
CA PRO A 181 -0.11 -10.82 10.17
C PRO A 181 -0.84 -12.16 10.27
N LYS A 182 -0.45 -13.02 11.22
CA LYS A 182 -1.09 -14.32 11.48
C LYS A 182 -2.62 -14.24 11.68
N HIS A 183 -3.15 -13.09 12.13
CA HIS A 183 -4.59 -12.89 12.31
C HIS A 183 -5.20 -12.05 11.20
N SER A 184 -4.57 -10.92 10.85
CA SER A 184 -5.11 -10.00 9.83
C SER A 184 -5.13 -10.65 8.45
N TYR A 185 -4.09 -11.39 8.07
CA TYR A 185 -3.98 -11.99 6.74
C TYR A 185 -4.79 -13.28 6.64
N GLY A 186 -4.95 -14.01 7.74
CA GLY A 186 -5.87 -15.15 7.79
C GLY A 186 -7.31 -14.72 7.47
N MET A 187 -7.73 -13.52 7.88
CA MET A 187 -9.05 -12.99 7.55
C MET A 187 -9.13 -12.43 6.12
N LEU A 188 -8.10 -11.72 5.67
CA LEU A 188 -8.11 -11.03 4.37
C LEU A 188 -7.87 -11.99 3.19
N PHE A 189 -6.98 -12.97 3.33
CA PHE A 189 -6.49 -13.84 2.27
C PHE A 189 -6.87 -15.33 2.49
N CYS A 190 -7.91 -15.60 3.28
CA CYS A 190 -8.41 -16.95 3.46
C CYS A 190 -8.79 -17.60 2.11
N SER A 191 -8.40 -18.85 1.91
CA SER A 191 -8.83 -19.65 0.76
C SER A 191 -10.26 -20.14 0.96
N CYS A 192 -11.03 -20.20 -0.13
CA CYS A 192 -12.46 -20.51 -0.09
C CYS A 192 -12.83 -21.60 -1.10
N ARG A 193 -13.89 -22.34 -0.78
CA ARG A 193 -14.46 -23.40 -1.63
C ARG A 193 -15.94 -23.18 -1.97
N ASP A 194 -16.61 -22.26 -1.26
CA ASP A 194 -18.02 -21.93 -1.43
C ASP A 194 -18.24 -20.41 -1.47
N VAL A 195 -19.41 -20.01 -1.96
CA VAL A 195 -19.81 -18.59 -2.10
C VAL A 195 -19.92 -17.89 -0.74
N ALA A 196 -20.35 -18.62 0.30
CA ALA A 196 -20.46 -18.06 1.65
C ALA A 196 -19.09 -17.65 2.22
N CYS A 197 -18.03 -18.41 1.91
CA CYS A 197 -16.66 -18.07 2.25
C CYS A 197 -16.14 -16.88 1.43
N THR A 198 -16.36 -16.86 0.12
CA THR A 198 -15.87 -15.75 -0.72
C THR A 198 -16.56 -14.44 -0.37
N GLU A 199 -17.86 -14.45 -0.07
CA GLU A 199 -18.54 -13.26 0.47
C GLU A 199 -18.00 -12.85 1.84
N ARG A 200 -17.73 -13.79 2.75
CA ARG A 200 -17.09 -13.47 4.04
C ARG A 200 -15.72 -12.80 3.85
N ARG A 201 -14.92 -13.29 2.89
CA ARG A 201 -13.63 -12.71 2.52
C ARG A 201 -13.80 -11.29 2.00
N ARG A 202 -14.69 -11.07 1.02
CA ARG A 202 -15.00 -9.76 0.43
C ARG A 202 -15.52 -8.74 1.45
N GLN A 203 -16.28 -9.20 2.44
CA GLN A 203 -16.85 -8.38 3.53
C GLN A 203 -15.84 -8.00 4.62
N THR A 204 -14.60 -8.53 4.59
CA THR A 204 -13.59 -8.30 5.65
C THR A 204 -13.34 -6.82 5.95
N ILE A 205 -13.36 -5.97 4.92
CA ILE A 205 -13.09 -4.53 5.03
C ILE A 205 -14.35 -3.66 5.07
N VAL A 206 -15.55 -4.25 5.05
CA VAL A 206 -16.85 -3.55 4.98
C VAL A 206 -16.95 -2.71 3.69
N PRO A 207 -17.05 -3.36 2.51
CA PRO A 207 -16.93 -2.71 1.21
C PRO A 207 -17.94 -1.59 0.97
N VAL A 208 -19.17 -1.75 1.44
CA VAL A 208 -20.25 -0.75 1.34
C VAL A 208 -19.86 0.63 1.89
N CYS A 209 -18.88 0.68 2.81
CA CYS A 209 -18.34 1.91 3.36
C CYS A 209 -16.92 2.21 2.85
N SER A 210 -16.03 1.22 2.91
CA SER A 210 -14.60 1.45 2.72
C SER A 210 -14.16 1.43 1.25
N TYR A 211 -14.92 0.77 0.38
CA TYR A 211 -14.55 0.45 -0.99
C TYR A 211 -15.49 1.12 -1.99
N GLU A 212 -16.78 0.81 -1.89
CA GLU A 212 -17.83 1.30 -2.77
C GLU A 212 -18.03 2.82 -2.60
N ASP A 213 -18.48 3.44 -3.68
CA ASP A 213 -18.89 4.84 -3.75
C ASP A 213 -20.00 4.97 -4.81
N ARG A 214 -20.69 6.12 -4.83
CA ARG A 214 -21.83 6.34 -5.73
C ARG A 214 -21.46 6.21 -7.21
N GLU A 215 -20.25 6.66 -7.54
CA GLU A 215 -19.71 6.64 -8.89
C GLU A 215 -18.36 5.94 -8.90
N LYS A 216 -18.04 5.29 -10.03
CA LYS A 216 -16.71 4.78 -10.30
C LYS A 216 -15.93 5.84 -11.09
N PRO A 217 -14.92 6.49 -10.49
CA PRO A 217 -14.07 7.41 -11.23
C PRO A 217 -13.16 6.66 -12.22
N ASN A 218 -12.58 7.38 -13.17
CA ASN A 218 -11.50 6.86 -13.98
C ASN A 218 -10.28 6.50 -13.10
N CYS A 219 -9.64 5.36 -13.36
CA CYS A 219 -8.51 4.88 -12.56
C CYS A 219 -7.29 5.81 -12.58
N LEU A 220 -7.01 6.51 -13.69
CA LEU A 220 -5.92 7.47 -13.78
C LEU A 220 -6.20 8.69 -12.88
N ASN A 221 -7.44 9.19 -12.86
CA ASN A 221 -7.84 10.26 -11.93
C ASN A 221 -7.70 9.82 -10.46
N LEU A 222 -8.06 8.57 -10.15
CA LEU A 222 -7.89 8.01 -8.81
C LEU A 222 -6.40 7.87 -8.45
N GLN A 223 -5.56 7.49 -9.41
CA GLN A 223 -4.11 7.40 -9.28
C GLN A 223 -3.51 8.79 -8.99
N GLU A 224 -3.92 9.83 -9.70
CA GLU A 224 -3.48 11.21 -9.43
C GLU A 224 -3.89 11.68 -8.03
N SER A 225 -5.12 11.40 -7.61
CA SER A 225 -5.60 11.68 -6.26
C SER A 225 -4.74 10.96 -5.20
N CYS A 226 -4.36 9.71 -5.45
CA CYS A 226 -3.45 8.95 -4.61
C CYS A 226 -2.04 9.58 -4.56
N LYS A 227 -1.49 10.01 -5.70
CA LYS A 227 -0.17 10.67 -5.81
C LYS A 227 -0.10 11.96 -4.98
N LYS A 228 -1.20 12.70 -4.82
CA LYS A 228 -1.26 13.91 -3.96
C LYS A 228 -1.17 13.59 -2.46
N ASN A 229 -1.47 12.36 -2.04
CA ASN A 229 -1.40 11.93 -0.65
C ASN A 229 -0.14 11.11 -0.39
N TYR A 230 0.80 11.64 0.41
CA TYR A 230 2.06 10.95 0.70
C TYR A 230 1.90 9.51 1.21
N ILE A 231 0.87 9.19 1.98
CA ILE A 231 0.65 7.81 2.43
C ILE A 231 0.22 6.96 1.24
N CYS A 232 -0.79 7.39 0.48
CA CYS A 232 -1.29 6.61 -0.64
C CYS A 232 -0.22 6.42 -1.72
N ARG A 233 0.43 7.51 -2.16
CA ARG A 233 1.54 7.49 -3.11
C ARG A 233 2.60 6.46 -2.72
N SER A 234 3.04 6.50 -1.47
CA SER A 234 4.05 5.57 -0.97
C SER A 234 3.58 4.12 -0.91
N ARG A 235 2.33 3.87 -0.51
CA ARG A 235 1.78 2.50 -0.46
C ARG A 235 1.55 1.93 -1.88
N LEU A 236 1.20 2.78 -2.85
CA LEU A 236 1.06 2.41 -4.26
C LEU A 236 2.40 2.12 -4.92
N ALA A 237 3.43 2.94 -4.67
CA ALA A 237 4.80 2.66 -5.09
C ALA A 237 5.32 1.32 -4.52
N ASP A 238 5.03 1.05 -3.25
CA ASP A 238 5.39 -0.21 -2.58
C ASP A 238 4.71 -1.42 -3.23
N PHE A 239 3.44 -1.28 -3.63
CA PHE A 239 2.69 -2.31 -4.35
C PHE A 239 3.29 -2.62 -5.72
N PHE A 240 3.55 -1.60 -6.54
CA PHE A 240 4.19 -1.81 -7.84
C PHE A 240 5.57 -2.44 -7.72
N THR A 241 6.35 -2.05 -6.70
CA THR A 241 7.70 -2.55 -6.49
C THR A 241 7.74 -4.02 -6.05
N ASN A 242 6.82 -4.44 -5.17
CA ASN A 242 6.91 -5.76 -4.53
C ASN A 242 5.99 -6.81 -5.16
N CYS A 243 4.94 -6.41 -5.87
CA CYS A 243 4.04 -7.30 -6.60
C CYS A 243 4.29 -7.32 -8.11
N GLN A 244 5.48 -6.89 -8.55
CA GLN A 244 5.82 -6.90 -9.97
C GLN A 244 5.89 -8.34 -10.50
N PRO A 245 5.06 -8.70 -11.50
CA PRO A 245 5.10 -10.03 -12.09
C PRO A 245 6.36 -10.19 -12.95
N GLU A 246 6.98 -11.37 -12.89
CA GLU A 246 8.15 -11.75 -13.69
C GLU A 246 7.96 -13.19 -14.18
N SER A 247 7.72 -13.36 -15.48
CA SER A 247 7.39 -14.66 -16.06
C SER A 247 8.55 -15.66 -16.05
N ARG A 248 9.78 -15.18 -15.91
CA ARG A 248 10.98 -16.03 -15.82
C ARG A 248 11.28 -16.52 -14.41
N SER A 249 10.62 -15.94 -13.40
CA SER A 249 10.76 -16.33 -11.99
C SER A 249 9.90 -17.56 -11.70
N VAL A 250 10.41 -18.47 -10.87
CA VAL A 250 9.64 -19.65 -10.42
C VAL A 250 8.40 -19.24 -9.64
N SER A 251 8.51 -18.14 -8.89
CA SER A 251 7.42 -17.63 -8.06
C SER A 251 6.44 -16.72 -8.82
N SER A 252 6.70 -16.45 -10.11
CA SER A 252 6.05 -15.39 -10.89
C SER A 252 6.23 -13.96 -10.33
N CYS A 253 6.98 -13.77 -9.25
CA CYS A 253 7.30 -12.48 -8.65
C CYS A 253 8.76 -12.09 -8.91
N LEU A 254 9.02 -10.82 -9.22
CA LEU A 254 10.38 -10.32 -9.49
C LEU A 254 11.35 -10.50 -8.32
N LYS A 255 10.89 -10.29 -7.08
CA LYS A 255 11.72 -10.42 -5.86
C LYS A 255 11.62 -11.78 -5.17
N GLU A 256 10.84 -12.70 -5.74
CA GLU A 256 10.57 -14.03 -5.17
C GLU A 256 10.11 -14.03 -3.70
N ASN A 257 9.40 -12.97 -3.30
CA ASN A 257 8.95 -12.79 -1.92
C ASN A 257 7.46 -12.43 -1.83
N TYR A 258 6.62 -13.46 -1.70
CA TYR A 258 5.17 -13.29 -1.53
C TYR A 258 4.80 -12.45 -0.30
N ALA A 259 5.59 -12.50 0.77
CA ALA A 259 5.33 -11.73 1.98
C ALA A 259 5.35 -10.22 1.74
N ASP A 260 6.31 -9.76 0.93
CA ASP A 260 6.45 -8.35 0.60
C ASP A 260 5.29 -7.88 -0.27
N CYS A 261 4.84 -8.71 -1.21
CA CYS A 261 3.65 -8.40 -2.01
C CYS A 261 2.37 -8.36 -1.16
N LEU A 262 2.11 -9.37 -0.32
CA LEU A 262 0.95 -9.39 0.59
C LEU A 262 0.96 -8.20 1.55
N LEU A 263 2.14 -7.81 2.04
CA LEU A 263 2.30 -6.60 2.83
C LEU A 263 1.96 -5.37 2.00
N ALA A 264 2.53 -5.21 0.82
CA ALA A 264 2.28 -4.05 -0.04
C ALA A 264 0.79 -3.91 -0.39
N TYR A 265 0.14 -4.99 -0.82
CA TYR A 265 -1.30 -5.04 -1.11
C TYR A 265 -2.16 -4.64 0.11
N SER A 266 -1.95 -5.29 1.25
CA SER A 266 -2.71 -4.96 2.48
C SER A 266 -2.44 -3.53 2.97
N GLY A 267 -1.30 -2.95 2.57
CA GLY A 267 -0.94 -1.56 2.87
C GLY A 267 -1.72 -0.50 2.12
N LEU A 268 -2.38 -0.86 1.01
CA LEU A 268 -3.27 0.01 0.26
C LEU A 268 -4.64 0.16 0.93
N ILE A 269 -5.05 -0.82 1.74
CA ILE A 269 -6.36 -0.82 2.39
C ILE A 269 -6.51 0.35 3.36
N GLY A 270 -7.59 1.09 3.19
CA GLY A 270 -7.86 2.32 3.93
C GLY A 270 -7.11 3.53 3.37
N THR A 271 -6.52 3.46 2.18
CA THR A 271 -6.13 4.65 1.40
C THR A 271 -7.21 4.99 0.37
N VAL A 272 -7.01 6.03 -0.44
CA VAL A 272 -7.93 6.31 -1.55
C VAL A 272 -7.88 5.22 -2.63
N MET A 273 -6.77 4.49 -2.74
CA MET A 273 -6.59 3.36 -3.65
C MET A 273 -6.83 2.04 -2.91
N THR A 274 -7.98 1.88 -2.25
CA THR A 274 -8.30 0.64 -1.52
C THR A 274 -8.77 -0.44 -2.50
N PRO A 275 -8.04 -1.56 -2.68
CA PRO A 275 -8.51 -2.68 -3.49
C PRO A 275 -9.44 -3.61 -2.71
N ASN A 276 -10.29 -4.35 -3.42
CA ASN A 276 -11.04 -5.47 -2.87
C ASN A 276 -11.31 -6.54 -3.95
N TYR A 277 -11.75 -7.72 -3.53
CA TYR A 277 -12.24 -8.77 -4.42
C TYR A 277 -13.44 -8.28 -5.24
N ILE A 278 -13.41 -8.50 -6.55
CA ILE A 278 -14.45 -8.04 -7.49
C ILE A 278 -15.65 -8.99 -7.47
N ASP A 279 -15.39 -10.28 -7.56
CA ASP A 279 -16.40 -11.32 -7.68
C ASP A 279 -16.18 -12.48 -6.69
N SER A 280 -17.15 -13.38 -6.62
CA SER A 280 -17.15 -14.55 -5.74
C SER A 280 -16.42 -15.77 -6.31
N ASN A 281 -15.99 -15.73 -7.57
CA ASN A 281 -15.58 -16.89 -8.36
C ASN A 281 -14.09 -16.87 -8.73
N SER A 282 -13.43 -15.72 -8.63
CA SER A 282 -12.03 -15.50 -8.95
C SER A 282 -11.26 -14.94 -7.75
N LEU A 283 -9.94 -14.82 -7.90
CA LEU A 283 -9.09 -14.07 -6.99
C LEU A 283 -8.82 -12.65 -7.49
N SER A 284 -9.55 -12.20 -8.52
CA SER A 284 -9.34 -10.89 -9.12
C SER A 284 -9.72 -9.78 -8.13
N VAL A 285 -8.82 -8.81 -8.02
CA VAL A 285 -8.95 -7.65 -7.13
C VAL A 285 -8.83 -6.39 -7.96
N ALA A 286 -9.53 -5.33 -7.55
CA ALA A 286 -9.37 -4.02 -8.15
C ALA A 286 -9.65 -2.91 -7.12
N PRO A 287 -9.10 -1.71 -7.32
CA PRO A 287 -9.63 -0.50 -6.71
C PRO A 287 -11.02 -0.15 -7.25
N TRP A 288 -11.74 0.72 -6.54
CA TRP A 288 -13.05 1.22 -6.99
C TRP A 288 -12.91 2.30 -8.07
N CYS A 289 -12.55 1.86 -9.28
CA CYS A 289 -12.47 2.68 -10.49
C CYS A 289 -12.69 1.82 -11.72
N ASP A 290 -12.82 2.47 -12.88
CA ASP A 290 -12.80 1.81 -14.18
C ASP A 290 -12.01 2.65 -15.20
N CYS A 291 -11.95 2.19 -16.44
CA CYS A 291 -11.28 2.91 -17.53
C CYS A 291 -12.25 3.67 -18.44
N SER A 292 -13.46 3.96 -17.96
CA SER A 292 -14.41 4.80 -18.67
C SER A 292 -13.82 6.21 -18.83
N ASN A 293 -14.08 6.86 -19.97
CA ASN A 293 -13.61 8.22 -20.27
C ASN A 293 -12.08 8.40 -20.30
N SER A 294 -11.30 7.34 -20.57
CA SER A 294 -9.82 7.45 -20.68
C SER A 294 -9.34 8.08 -21.99
N GLY A 295 -10.18 8.11 -23.04
CA GLY A 295 -9.79 8.64 -24.35
C GLY A 295 -8.54 7.94 -24.91
N ASN A 296 -7.49 8.72 -25.17
CA ASN A 296 -6.22 8.22 -25.71
C ASN A 296 -5.35 7.48 -24.66
N GLU A 297 -5.66 7.60 -23.37
CA GLU A 297 -4.90 6.97 -22.27
C GLU A 297 -5.51 5.63 -21.84
N ILE A 298 -6.37 5.04 -22.68
CA ILE A 298 -7.07 3.78 -22.37
C ILE A 298 -6.10 2.63 -22.11
N ASP A 299 -5.03 2.52 -22.90
CA ASP A 299 -4.02 1.46 -22.73
C ASP A 299 -3.25 1.61 -21.41
N GLU A 300 -2.94 2.85 -21.00
CA GLU A 300 -2.31 3.12 -19.72
C GLU A 300 -3.24 2.78 -18.55
N CYS A 301 -4.52 3.15 -18.66
CA CYS A 301 -5.52 2.81 -17.66
C CYS A 301 -5.71 1.30 -17.52
N LEU A 302 -5.83 0.58 -18.64
CA LEU A 302 -5.97 -0.88 -18.64
C LEU A 302 -4.72 -1.56 -18.09
N LYS A 303 -3.52 -1.06 -18.44
CA LYS A 303 -2.27 -1.56 -17.85
C LYS A 303 -2.25 -1.38 -16.34
N PHE A 304 -2.68 -0.21 -15.84
CA PHE A 304 -2.79 0.05 -14.41
C PHE A 304 -3.80 -0.90 -13.73
N LEU A 305 -4.99 -1.06 -14.32
CA LEU A 305 -6.05 -1.90 -13.75
C LEU A 305 -5.70 -3.39 -13.79
N ASN A 306 -5.12 -3.87 -14.89
CA ASN A 306 -4.69 -5.26 -15.05
C ASN A 306 -3.56 -5.63 -14.09
N PHE A 307 -2.73 -4.67 -13.66
CA PHE A 307 -1.73 -4.92 -12.61
C PHE A 307 -2.36 -5.36 -11.27
N PHE A 308 -3.64 -5.03 -11.04
CA PHE A 308 -4.41 -5.56 -9.90
C PHE A 308 -5.19 -6.82 -10.27
N GLN A 309 -5.82 -6.84 -11.44
CA GLN A 309 -6.79 -7.88 -11.81
C GLN A 309 -6.16 -9.18 -12.30
N ASP A 310 -5.09 -9.08 -13.08
CA ASP A 310 -4.41 -10.17 -13.79
C ASP A 310 -2.91 -10.12 -13.50
N ASN A 311 -2.57 -10.35 -12.23
CA ASN A 311 -1.20 -10.35 -11.74
C ASN A 311 -0.87 -11.72 -11.17
N THR A 312 -0.02 -12.47 -11.85
CA THR A 312 0.37 -13.84 -11.47
C THR A 312 1.17 -13.92 -10.17
N CYS A 313 1.79 -12.81 -9.73
CA CYS A 313 2.50 -12.75 -8.45
C CYS A 313 1.56 -12.61 -7.24
N LEU A 314 0.40 -11.96 -7.43
CA LEU A 314 -0.55 -11.59 -6.39
C LEU A 314 -1.54 -12.73 -6.08
#